data_AF-A0A1N7F4Y2-F1
#
_entry.id   AF-A0A1N7F4Y2-F1
#
_cell.length_a   1.000
_cell.length_b   1.000
_cell.length_c   1.000
_cell.angle_alpha   90.00
_cell.angle_beta   90.00
_cell.angle_gamma   90.00
#
_symmetry.space_group_name_H-M   'P 1'
#
loop_
_entity.id
_entity.type
_entity.pdbx_description
1 polymer ?
#
loop_
_entity_poly.entity_id
_entity_poly.type
_entity_poly.pdbx_seq_one_letter_code
_entity_poly.pdbx_strand_id
1 'polypeptide(L)'
;MFKTIFLYVSLGFLVVFLLAACSHLRSSPVTLSSTVSAVPEVNKRPYMAQVVGLQWLNPLQRKDYPTQWQLLWTLGLTQPNPNDEMVREKPEKYSKLQSIASIAVGNNGSETFLGYHHKYIEDMFDRFHGVYYSDPEYFYNVHSAENKSRWRELAGIHIEYALPEGKLDPVEAANFVREYVADIFSIGNIHSPTLWTRSTPPDVRLTMGGPNAGFTSLSAALDYLQTHPKETVWAMNWDAPSRPLDRQINENLVLLVLAGPDYKTERTP
;
A
#
# COMPACT_ATOMS: atom_id res chain seq x y z
N MET A 1 22.38 40.38 -23.75
CA MET A 1 21.43 39.52 -24.48
C MET A 1 22.12 38.34 -25.18
N PHE A 2 23.26 38.52 -25.85
CA PHE A 2 23.98 37.43 -26.55
C PHE A 2 24.60 36.34 -25.64
N LYS A 3 25.02 36.65 -24.40
CA LYS A 3 25.60 35.65 -23.48
C LYS A 3 24.58 34.64 -22.92
N THR A 4 23.33 35.05 -22.76
CA THR A 4 22.28 34.20 -22.19
C THR A 4 21.76 33.19 -23.21
N ILE A 5 21.69 33.57 -24.49
CA ILE A 5 21.31 32.68 -25.60
C ILE A 5 22.36 31.58 -25.81
N PHE A 6 23.65 31.90 -25.70
CA PHE A 6 24.74 30.92 -25.82
C PHE A 6 24.69 29.86 -24.70
N LEU A 7 24.27 30.24 -23.49
CA LEU A 7 24.15 29.32 -22.36
C LEU A 7 22.99 28.31 -22.55
N TYR A 8 21.85 28.75 -23.11
CA TYR A 8 20.73 27.85 -23.40
C TYR A 8 20.98 26.92 -24.59
N VAL A 9 21.69 27.40 -25.62
CA VAL A 9 22.09 26.55 -26.77
C VAL A 9 23.13 25.49 -26.34
N SER A 10 24.03 25.83 -25.41
CA SER A 10 25.02 24.90 -24.87
C SER A 10 24.38 23.82 -23.97
N LEU A 11 23.36 24.18 -23.19
CA LEU A 11 22.64 23.25 -22.32
C LEU A 11 21.76 22.27 -23.13
N GLY A 12 21.17 22.73 -24.23
CA GLY A 12 20.42 21.88 -25.16
C GLY A 12 21.28 20.83 -25.88
N PHE A 13 22.52 21.17 -26.24
CA PHE A 13 23.45 20.23 -26.88
C PHE A 13 23.95 19.13 -25.92
N LEU A 14 24.09 19.45 -24.62
CA LEU A 14 24.52 18.47 -23.61
C LEU A 14 23.45 17.39 -23.35
N VAL A 15 22.17 17.75 -23.40
CA VAL A 15 21.04 16.80 -23.21
C VAL A 15 20.90 15.84 -24.40
N VAL A 16 21.20 16.29 -25.63
CA VAL A 16 21.16 15.44 -26.83
C VAL A 16 22.34 14.45 -26.86
N PHE A 17 23.53 14.82 -26.37
CA PHE A 17 24.67 13.89 -26.28
C PHE A 17 24.49 12.82 -25.18
N LEU A 18 23.88 13.16 -24.05
CA LEU A 18 23.61 12.19 -22.97
C LEU A 18 22.56 11.14 -23.36
N LEU A 19 21.59 11.48 -24.22
CA LEU A 19 20.58 10.54 -24.71
C LEU A 19 21.07 9.65 -25.86
N ALA A 20 22.06 10.10 -26.65
CA ALA A 20 22.70 9.30 -27.70
C ALA A 20 23.80 8.36 -27.16
N ALA A 21 24.45 8.71 -26.04
CA ALA A 21 25.50 7.87 -25.45
C ALA A 21 24.97 6.60 -24.76
N CYS A 22 23.70 6.56 -24.34
CA CYS A 22 23.07 5.38 -23.75
C CYS A 22 22.54 4.35 -24.78
N SER A 23 22.59 4.65 -26.07
CA SER A 23 22.12 3.73 -27.13
C SER A 23 23.24 2.92 -27.80
N HIS A 24 24.52 3.18 -27.46
CA HIS A 24 25.68 2.53 -28.11
C HIS A 24 26.46 1.50 -27.28
N LEU A 25 26.03 1.18 -26.05
CA LEU A 25 26.55 0.03 -25.30
C LEU A 25 25.73 -1.24 -25.61
N ARG A 26 25.61 -1.58 -26.90
CA ARG A 26 25.26 -2.94 -27.32
C ARG A 26 26.57 -3.67 -27.59
N SER A 27 26.95 -4.55 -26.67
CA SER A 27 28.00 -5.54 -26.90
C SER A 27 27.71 -6.32 -28.19
N SER A 28 28.69 -6.41 -29.08
CA SER A 28 28.60 -7.24 -30.28
C SER A 28 28.38 -8.71 -29.88
N PRO A 29 27.40 -9.43 -30.46
CA PRO A 29 27.27 -10.85 -30.20
C PRO A 29 28.34 -11.61 -30.97
N VAL A 30 29.19 -12.34 -30.25
CA VAL A 30 30.03 -13.40 -30.81
C VAL A 30 29.09 -14.46 -31.39
N THR A 31 29.19 -14.71 -32.69
CA THR A 31 28.43 -15.76 -33.37
C THR A 31 28.98 -17.12 -32.97
N LEU A 32 28.31 -17.81 -32.04
CA LEU A 32 28.41 -19.26 -31.89
C LEU A 32 27.16 -19.88 -32.48
N SER A 33 27.37 -20.66 -33.54
CA SER A 33 26.32 -21.40 -34.22
C SER A 33 25.86 -22.54 -33.31
N SER A 34 24.68 -22.40 -32.73
CA SER A 34 23.96 -23.49 -32.08
C SER A 34 22.51 -23.40 -32.54
N THR A 35 22.14 -24.31 -33.45
CA THR A 35 20.76 -24.57 -33.85
C THR A 35 19.96 -25.02 -32.62
N VAL A 36 19.21 -24.09 -32.04
CA VAL A 36 18.16 -24.38 -31.06
C VAL A 36 16.85 -23.88 -31.66
N SER A 37 15.90 -24.80 -31.81
CA SER A 37 14.54 -24.52 -32.29
C SER A 37 13.98 -23.28 -31.60
N ALA A 38 13.53 -22.32 -32.41
CA ALA A 38 12.85 -21.13 -31.93
C ALA A 38 11.56 -21.54 -31.21
N VAL A 39 11.59 -21.50 -29.88
CA VAL A 39 10.38 -21.37 -29.07
C VAL A 39 9.77 -20.03 -29.46
N PRO A 40 8.46 -19.97 -29.80
CA PRO A 40 7.85 -18.69 -30.16
C PRO A 40 8.06 -17.70 -29.02
N GLU A 41 8.52 -16.49 -29.34
CA GLU A 41 8.55 -15.37 -28.41
C GLU A 41 7.13 -15.18 -27.88
N VAL A 42 6.87 -15.72 -26.69
CA VAL A 42 5.76 -15.27 -25.86
C VAL A 42 5.96 -13.77 -25.75
N ASN A 43 5.01 -12.99 -26.26
CA ASN A 43 4.91 -11.56 -26.01
C ASN A 43 5.13 -11.35 -24.50
N LYS A 44 6.36 -11.00 -24.09
CA LYS A 44 6.69 -10.72 -22.70
C LYS A 44 6.13 -9.35 -22.42
N ARG A 45 4.81 -9.27 -22.23
CA ARG A 45 4.19 -8.11 -21.61
C ARG A 45 4.99 -7.84 -20.34
N PRO A 46 5.40 -6.57 -20.09
CA PRO A 46 6.12 -6.26 -18.87
C PRO A 46 5.30 -6.76 -17.68
N TYR A 47 5.98 -7.37 -16.72
CA TYR A 47 5.33 -7.76 -15.47
C TYR A 47 4.75 -6.50 -14.81
N MET A 48 3.46 -6.56 -14.49
CA MET A 48 2.72 -5.46 -13.90
C MET A 48 1.79 -6.00 -12.82
N ALA A 49 1.88 -5.43 -11.63
CA ALA A 49 0.86 -5.55 -10.61
C ALA A 49 -0.06 -4.33 -10.68
N GLN A 50 -1.35 -4.51 -10.42
CA GLN A 50 -2.32 -3.42 -10.34
C GLN A 50 -2.50 -3.02 -8.88
N VAL A 51 -2.36 -1.74 -8.56
CA VAL A 51 -2.83 -1.23 -7.27
C VAL A 51 -4.36 -1.20 -7.31
N VAL A 52 -4.97 -1.99 -6.45
CA VAL A 52 -6.42 -2.15 -6.40
C VAL A 52 -7.03 -1.70 -5.09
N GLY A 53 -6.24 -1.55 -4.04
CA GLY A 53 -6.67 -0.96 -2.77
C GLY A 53 -5.55 -0.16 -2.13
N LEU A 54 -5.90 0.89 -1.41
CA LEU A 54 -4.96 1.72 -0.67
C LEU A 54 -5.65 2.26 0.58
N GLN A 55 -5.08 1.94 1.73
CA GLN A 55 -5.40 2.60 2.99
C GLN A 55 -4.11 3.15 3.59
N TRP A 56 -4.19 4.37 4.08
CA TRP A 56 -3.12 5.02 4.79
C TRP A 56 -3.68 5.48 6.13
N LEU A 57 -2.92 5.30 7.20
CA LEU A 57 -3.16 5.97 8.47
C LEU A 57 -1.94 6.82 8.80
N ASN A 58 -2.20 8.11 9.02
CA ASN A 58 -1.23 9.05 9.55
C ASN A 58 -1.95 10.13 10.39
N PRO A 59 -1.33 10.66 11.46
CA PRO A 59 -1.98 11.68 12.31
C PRO A 59 -2.36 12.99 11.59
N LEU A 60 -1.87 13.23 10.37
CA LEU A 60 -2.29 14.31 9.47
C LEU A 60 -3.73 14.14 8.95
N GLN A 61 -4.30 12.95 9.04
CA GLN A 61 -5.55 12.63 8.38
C GLN A 61 -6.78 13.14 9.13
N ARG A 62 -7.73 13.63 8.34
CA ARG A 62 -9.14 13.78 8.71
C ARG A 62 -9.84 12.46 8.46
N LYS A 63 -10.22 11.78 9.53
CA LYS A 63 -10.72 10.42 9.49
C LYS A 63 -11.99 10.24 8.63
N ASP A 64 -12.74 11.31 8.38
CA ASP A 64 -13.98 11.30 7.57
C ASP A 64 -13.74 11.53 6.07
N TYR A 65 -12.50 11.78 5.65
CA TYR A 65 -12.16 12.04 4.25
C TYR A 65 -11.51 10.80 3.60
N PRO A 66 -11.76 10.53 2.30
CA PRO A 66 -11.14 9.41 1.60
C PRO A 66 -9.62 9.50 1.56
N THR A 67 -8.94 8.35 1.61
CA THR A 67 -7.48 8.23 1.53
C THR A 67 -6.89 8.97 0.31
N GLN A 68 -7.56 8.93 -0.84
CA GLN A 68 -7.13 9.62 -2.06
C GLN A 68 -7.09 11.14 -1.86
N TRP A 69 -8.13 11.72 -1.24
CA TRP A 69 -8.14 13.14 -0.94
C TRP A 69 -7.02 13.51 0.05
N GLN A 70 -6.79 12.69 1.08
CA GLN A 70 -5.71 12.91 2.04
C GLN A 70 -4.32 12.94 1.40
N LEU A 71 -4.09 12.06 0.42
CA LEU A 71 -2.83 12.01 -0.31
C LEU A 71 -2.64 13.27 -1.16
N LEU A 72 -3.66 13.66 -1.93
CA LEU A 72 -3.63 14.90 -2.70
C LEU A 72 -3.43 16.12 -1.79
N TRP A 73 -4.04 16.13 -0.61
CA TRP A 73 -3.90 17.20 0.38
C TRP A 73 -2.47 17.28 0.91
N THR A 74 -1.91 16.14 1.30
CA THR A 74 -0.53 16.03 1.81
C THR A 74 0.50 16.43 0.75
N LEU A 75 0.24 16.14 -0.52
CA LEU A 75 1.08 16.54 -1.66
C LEU A 75 0.87 18.00 -2.10
N GLY A 76 -0.06 18.74 -1.48
CA GLY A 76 -0.37 20.12 -1.85
C GLY A 76 -1.12 20.27 -3.18
N LEU A 77 -1.71 19.19 -3.69
CA LEU A 77 -2.43 19.13 -4.97
C LEU A 77 -3.93 19.46 -4.84
N THR A 78 -4.46 19.50 -3.62
CA THR A 78 -5.81 19.97 -3.34
C THR A 78 -5.80 20.90 -2.13
N GLN A 79 -6.95 21.52 -1.81
CA GLN A 79 -7.12 22.42 -0.67
C GLN A 79 -8.37 22.05 0.12
N PRO A 80 -8.44 22.36 1.43
CA PRO A 80 -9.63 22.12 2.23
C PRO A 80 -10.81 22.90 1.68
N ASN A 81 -12.00 22.28 1.66
CA ASN A 81 -13.22 22.95 1.23
C ASN A 81 -13.54 24.10 2.21
N PRO A 82 -13.59 25.37 1.78
CA PRO A 82 -13.90 26.49 2.66
C PRO A 82 -15.29 26.41 3.31
N ASN A 83 -16.20 25.64 2.71
CA ASN A 83 -17.55 25.44 3.21
C ASN A 83 -17.71 24.24 4.15
N ASP A 84 -16.64 23.47 4.38
CA ASP A 84 -16.62 22.39 5.37
C ASP A 84 -16.81 22.97 6.78
N GLU A 85 -17.68 22.35 7.58
CA GLU A 85 -18.02 22.81 8.92
C GLU A 85 -16.80 22.88 9.82
N MET A 86 -15.95 21.85 9.81
CA MET A 86 -14.75 21.79 10.64
C MET A 86 -13.73 22.86 10.21
N VAL A 87 -13.61 23.13 8.91
CA VAL A 87 -12.79 24.23 8.38
C VAL A 87 -13.33 25.59 8.83
N ARG A 88 -14.64 25.80 8.85
CA ARG A 88 -15.26 27.05 9.30
C ARG A 88 -15.12 27.27 10.80
N GLU A 89 -15.37 26.23 11.60
CA GLU A 89 -15.32 26.31 13.06
C GLU A 89 -13.89 26.39 13.59
N LYS A 90 -12.96 25.64 13.00
CA LYS A 90 -11.57 25.49 13.48
C LYS A 90 -10.58 25.61 12.31
N PRO A 91 -10.53 26.77 11.62
CA PRO A 91 -9.70 26.97 10.44
C PRO A 91 -8.22 26.77 10.74
N GLU A 92 -7.75 27.15 11.92
CA GLU A 92 -6.35 26.93 12.29
C GLU A 92 -5.97 25.45 12.31
N LYS A 93 -6.88 24.56 12.73
CA LYS A 93 -6.66 23.11 12.80
C LYS A 93 -6.87 22.43 11.46
N TYR A 94 -7.88 22.85 10.69
CA TYR A 94 -8.33 22.18 9.46
C TYR A 94 -8.02 22.95 8.16
N SER A 95 -7.19 24.00 8.18
CA SER A 95 -6.75 24.65 6.92
C SER A 95 -5.28 24.40 6.59
N LYS A 96 -4.53 23.74 7.47
CA LYS A 96 -3.09 23.53 7.33
C LYS A 96 -2.72 22.07 7.57
N LEU A 97 -1.65 21.62 6.92
CA LEU A 97 -1.06 20.30 7.16
C LEU A 97 -0.41 20.29 8.55
N GLN A 98 -1.03 19.58 9.49
CA GLN A 98 -0.55 19.42 10.86
C GLN A 98 -1.22 18.17 11.47
N SER A 99 -0.79 17.75 12.66
CA SER A 99 -1.47 16.67 13.36
C SER A 99 -2.92 17.04 13.68
N ILE A 100 -3.86 16.25 13.19
CA ILE A 100 -5.30 16.39 13.41
C ILE A 100 -5.75 15.60 14.63
N ALA A 101 -5.34 14.34 14.72
CA ALA A 101 -5.67 13.41 15.80
C ALA A 101 -4.61 12.31 15.90
N SER A 102 -4.36 11.81 17.11
CA SER A 102 -3.59 10.57 17.29
C SER A 102 -4.35 9.39 16.66
N ILE A 103 -3.60 8.40 16.15
CA ILE A 103 -4.16 7.12 15.71
C ILE A 103 -4.28 6.20 16.92
N ALA A 104 -3.15 5.95 17.58
CA ALA A 104 -3.09 5.27 18.86
C ALA A 104 -2.84 6.30 19.97
N VAL A 105 -3.50 6.15 21.12
CA VAL A 105 -3.26 7.00 22.30
C VAL A 105 -2.08 6.47 23.10
N GLY A 106 -1.09 7.31 23.34
CA GLY A 106 0.15 6.98 24.06
C GLY A 106 0.03 6.87 25.58
N ASN A 107 -1.16 7.10 26.14
CA ASN A 107 -1.46 7.03 27.57
C ASN A 107 -0.46 7.82 28.44
N ASN A 108 -0.21 9.09 28.09
CA ASN A 108 0.79 9.95 28.74
C ASN A 108 2.19 9.32 28.80
N GLY A 109 2.52 8.50 27.80
CA GLY A 109 3.79 7.83 27.66
C GLY A 109 3.89 6.46 28.34
N SER A 110 2.82 5.96 28.95
CA SER A 110 2.79 4.63 29.55
C SER A 110 2.49 3.50 28.56
N GLU A 111 2.09 3.82 27.32
CA GLU A 111 1.76 2.80 26.33
C GLU A 111 2.98 2.02 25.83
N THR A 112 2.81 0.70 25.75
CA THR A 112 3.85 -0.26 25.40
C THR A 112 4.11 -0.31 23.90
N PHE A 113 5.35 -0.71 23.56
CA PHE A 113 5.80 -1.29 22.28
C PHE A 113 4.63 -1.78 21.38
N LEU A 114 4.19 -2.93 21.85
CA LEU A 114 3.16 -3.80 21.30
C LEU A 114 1.76 -3.18 21.31
N GLY A 115 1.31 -2.61 22.43
CA GLY A 115 -0.05 -2.07 22.55
C GLY A 115 -0.30 -0.92 21.57
N TYR A 116 0.71 -0.09 21.31
CA TYR A 116 0.62 0.95 20.29
C TYR A 116 0.51 0.36 18.88
N HIS A 117 1.25 -0.71 18.57
CA HIS A 117 1.15 -1.43 17.30
C HIS A 117 -0.25 -2.07 17.12
N HIS A 118 -0.79 -2.72 18.17
CA HIS A 118 -2.13 -3.32 18.12
C HIS A 118 -3.20 -2.29 17.78
N LYS A 119 -3.20 -1.14 18.46
CA LYS A 119 -4.13 -0.04 18.17
C LYS A 119 -4.07 0.47 16.73
N TYR A 120 -2.89 0.43 16.11
CA TYR A 120 -2.71 0.83 14.70
C TYR A 120 -3.31 -0.21 13.75
N ILE A 121 -3.07 -1.50 14.00
CA ILE A 121 -3.65 -2.60 13.23
C ILE A 121 -5.18 -2.59 13.36
N GLU A 122 -5.69 -2.39 14.58
CA GLU A 122 -7.12 -2.26 14.86
C GLU A 122 -7.75 -1.11 14.07
N ASP A 123 -7.27 0.13 14.25
CA ASP A 123 -7.82 1.30 13.54
C ASP A 123 -7.67 1.18 12.01
N MET A 124 -6.62 0.49 11.51
CA MET A 124 -6.43 0.24 10.08
C MET A 124 -7.52 -0.66 9.54
N PHE A 125 -7.69 -1.84 10.12
CA PHE A 125 -8.60 -2.84 9.59
C PHE A 125 -10.06 -2.58 9.94
N ASP A 126 -10.40 -1.94 11.06
CA ASP A 126 -11.77 -1.49 11.32
C ASP A 126 -12.26 -0.51 10.26
N ARG A 127 -11.42 0.47 9.90
CA ARG A 127 -11.72 1.45 8.84
C ARG A 127 -11.75 0.80 7.47
N PHE A 128 -10.77 -0.06 7.20
CA PHE A 128 -10.68 -0.74 5.93
C PHE A 128 -11.87 -1.67 5.73
N HIS A 129 -12.27 -2.43 6.76
CA HIS A 129 -13.41 -3.33 6.71
C HIS A 129 -14.68 -2.61 6.26
N GLY A 130 -15.05 -1.47 6.86
CA GLY A 130 -16.28 -0.76 6.48
C GLY A 130 -16.36 -0.45 4.98
N VAL A 131 -15.26 0.02 4.40
CA VAL A 131 -15.20 0.41 2.98
C VAL A 131 -14.99 -0.81 2.07
N TYR A 132 -14.11 -1.72 2.45
CA TYR A 132 -13.68 -2.86 1.64
C TYR A 132 -14.67 -4.03 1.66
N TYR A 133 -15.43 -4.18 2.74
CA TYR A 133 -16.39 -5.27 2.92
C TYR A 133 -17.84 -4.81 2.68
N SER A 134 -18.20 -3.57 3.06
CA SER A 134 -19.61 -3.14 3.09
C SER A 134 -20.00 -2.10 2.04
N ASP A 135 -19.08 -1.34 1.46
CA ASP A 135 -19.43 -0.32 0.46
C ASP A 135 -19.45 -0.90 -0.96
N PRO A 136 -20.62 -1.20 -1.56
CA PRO A 136 -20.71 -1.86 -2.86
C PRO A 136 -20.13 -1.02 -4.01
N GLU A 137 -19.97 0.29 -3.81
CA GLU A 137 -19.39 1.23 -4.76
C GLU A 137 -17.87 1.38 -4.58
N TYR A 138 -17.30 0.85 -3.48
CA TYR A 138 -15.87 0.85 -3.32
C TYR A 138 -15.22 0.00 -4.39
N PHE A 139 -14.22 0.60 -5.04
CA PHE A 139 -13.54 0.05 -6.21
C PHE A 139 -13.05 -1.40 -6.02
N TYR A 140 -12.69 -1.77 -4.80
CA TYR A 140 -12.30 -3.13 -4.45
C TYR A 140 -13.12 -3.65 -3.28
N ASN A 141 -14.44 -3.61 -3.42
CA ASN A 141 -15.27 -4.39 -2.52
C ASN A 141 -15.09 -5.89 -2.78
N VAL A 142 -15.04 -6.65 -1.70
CA VAL A 142 -15.06 -8.11 -1.63
C VAL A 142 -16.39 -8.71 -2.12
N HIS A 143 -17.52 -8.03 -1.90
CA HIS A 143 -18.84 -8.34 -2.46
C HIS A 143 -19.82 -7.15 -2.32
N SER A 144 -20.85 -7.02 -3.16
CA SER A 144 -22.01 -6.22 -2.70
C SER A 144 -22.79 -7.02 -1.66
N ALA A 145 -23.33 -6.36 -0.63
CA ALA A 145 -24.13 -7.01 0.42
C ALA A 145 -25.29 -7.85 -0.15
N GLU A 146 -25.73 -7.53 -1.37
CA GLU A 146 -26.88 -8.13 -2.06
C GLU A 146 -26.49 -9.15 -3.15
N ASN A 147 -25.26 -9.13 -3.67
CA ASN A 147 -24.83 -10.00 -4.78
C ASN A 147 -23.42 -10.60 -4.58
N LYS A 148 -23.41 -11.87 -4.18
CA LYS A 148 -22.20 -12.68 -3.96
C LYS A 148 -21.55 -13.23 -5.24
N SER A 149 -22.10 -13.00 -6.44
CA SER A 149 -21.47 -13.47 -7.69
C SER A 149 -20.16 -12.76 -8.03
N ARG A 150 -19.89 -11.62 -7.39
CA ARG A 150 -18.65 -10.83 -7.53
C ARG A 150 -17.68 -11.05 -6.36
N TRP A 151 -17.86 -12.14 -5.62
CA TRP A 151 -17.06 -12.49 -4.44
C TRP A 151 -15.55 -12.52 -4.75
N ARG A 152 -14.75 -11.71 -4.06
CA ARG A 152 -13.28 -11.81 -4.06
C ARG A 152 -12.84 -12.59 -2.83
N GLU A 153 -12.05 -13.63 -3.02
CA GLU A 153 -11.63 -14.50 -1.91
C GLU A 153 -10.68 -13.75 -0.95
N LEU A 154 -10.98 -13.81 0.35
CA LEU A 154 -10.16 -13.27 1.43
C LEU A 154 -9.49 -14.38 2.27
N ALA A 155 -9.96 -15.61 2.16
CA ALA A 155 -9.35 -16.72 2.87
C ALA A 155 -7.96 -17.03 2.30
N GLY A 156 -6.97 -17.04 3.18
CA GLY A 156 -5.57 -17.24 2.82
C GLY A 156 -4.95 -16.05 2.10
N ILE A 157 -5.39 -14.81 2.37
CA ILE A 157 -4.68 -13.61 1.89
C ILE A 157 -3.22 -13.70 2.32
N HIS A 158 -2.32 -13.46 1.36
CA HIS A 158 -0.91 -13.28 1.61
C HIS A 158 -0.64 -11.81 1.99
N ILE A 159 -0.03 -11.61 3.15
CA ILE A 159 0.31 -10.29 3.70
C ILE A 159 1.82 -10.21 3.88
N GLU A 160 2.46 -9.32 3.14
CA GLU A 160 3.84 -8.92 3.36
C GLU A 160 3.84 -7.66 4.22
N TYR A 161 4.44 -7.71 5.41
CA TYR A 161 4.35 -6.64 6.40
C TYR A 161 5.71 -6.22 6.93
N ALA A 162 6.09 -4.98 6.64
CA ALA A 162 7.30 -4.36 7.17
C ALA A 162 7.08 -3.73 8.55
N LEU A 163 8.03 -4.00 9.46
CA LEU A 163 8.04 -3.51 10.83
C LEU A 163 9.45 -3.03 11.24
N PRO A 164 9.54 -2.08 12.19
CA PRO A 164 10.82 -1.57 12.67
C PRO A 164 11.60 -2.64 13.45
N GLU A 165 12.90 -2.75 13.17
CA GLU A 165 13.79 -3.75 13.77
C GLU A 165 13.91 -3.63 15.30
N GLY A 166 13.90 -4.79 15.99
CA GLY A 166 14.25 -4.89 17.42
C GLY A 166 13.22 -4.29 18.39
N LYS A 167 12.01 -3.98 17.92
CA LYS A 167 10.95 -3.34 18.74
C LYS A 167 9.76 -4.25 19.07
N LEU A 168 9.53 -5.27 18.27
CA LEU A 168 8.43 -6.23 18.41
C LEU A 168 8.97 -7.65 18.30
N ASP A 169 8.33 -8.57 19.01
CA ASP A 169 8.49 -9.98 18.71
C ASP A 169 7.79 -10.30 17.37
N PRO A 170 8.51 -10.81 16.36
CA PRO A 170 7.92 -11.06 15.04
C PRO A 170 6.81 -12.11 15.08
N VAL A 171 6.90 -13.13 15.94
CA VAL A 171 5.90 -14.19 16.00
C VAL A 171 4.60 -13.65 16.59
N GLU A 172 4.69 -12.89 17.67
CA GLU A 172 3.56 -12.21 18.30
C GLU A 172 2.90 -11.22 17.33
N ALA A 173 3.68 -10.36 16.66
CA ALA A 173 3.13 -9.37 15.73
C ALA A 173 2.44 -10.04 14.52
N ALA A 174 3.02 -11.10 13.95
CA ALA A 174 2.43 -11.84 12.84
C ALA A 174 1.13 -12.54 13.27
N ASN A 175 1.11 -13.16 14.45
CA ASN A 175 -0.07 -13.83 14.98
C ASN A 175 -1.20 -12.84 15.26
N PHE A 176 -0.89 -11.67 15.84
CA PHE A 176 -1.88 -10.64 16.10
C PHE A 176 -2.54 -10.16 14.80
N VAL A 177 -1.75 -9.81 13.77
CA VAL A 177 -2.29 -9.38 12.47
C VAL A 177 -3.13 -10.49 11.83
N ARG A 178 -2.64 -11.73 11.85
CA ARG A 178 -3.36 -12.89 11.30
C ARG A 178 -4.72 -13.08 11.96
N GLU A 179 -4.75 -13.06 13.30
CA GLU A 179 -5.96 -13.29 14.08
C GLU A 179 -6.95 -12.15 13.92
N TYR A 180 -6.47 -10.90 14.00
CA TYR A 180 -7.32 -9.74 13.84
C TYR A 180 -7.93 -9.64 12.44
N VAL A 181 -7.14 -9.88 11.39
CA VAL A 181 -7.65 -9.89 10.00
C VAL A 181 -8.62 -11.06 9.77
N ALA A 182 -8.35 -12.23 10.36
CA ALA A 182 -9.28 -13.35 10.27
C ALA A 182 -10.63 -13.02 10.94
N ASP A 183 -10.60 -12.41 12.12
CA ASP A 183 -11.81 -12.05 12.88
C ASP A 183 -12.62 -10.96 12.19
N ILE A 184 -11.98 -9.84 11.81
CA ILE A 184 -12.66 -8.69 11.20
C ILE A 184 -13.36 -9.05 9.89
N PHE A 185 -12.81 -10.00 9.12
CA PHE A 185 -13.42 -10.51 7.89
C PHE A 185 -14.16 -11.85 8.07
N SER A 186 -14.31 -12.33 9.30
CA SER A 186 -15.00 -13.59 9.63
C SER A 186 -14.48 -14.83 8.89
N ILE A 187 -13.18 -14.86 8.55
CA ILE A 187 -12.53 -15.96 7.84
C ILE A 187 -12.50 -17.19 8.74
N GLY A 188 -13.08 -18.29 8.28
CA GLY A 188 -13.18 -19.54 9.06
C GLY A 188 -14.22 -19.52 10.18
N ASN A 189 -15.01 -18.44 10.31
CA ASN A 189 -16.09 -18.38 11.29
C ASN A 189 -17.21 -19.37 10.92
N ILE A 190 -17.46 -20.34 11.80
CA ILE A 190 -18.48 -21.39 11.62
C ILE A 190 -19.92 -20.85 11.61
N HIS A 191 -20.15 -19.67 12.21
CA HIS A 191 -21.45 -19.00 12.22
C HIS A 191 -21.65 -18.13 10.97
N SER A 192 -20.63 -18.00 10.12
CA SER A 192 -20.69 -17.28 8.84
C SER A 192 -19.99 -18.06 7.71
N PRO A 193 -20.37 -19.33 7.44
CA PRO A 193 -19.66 -20.20 6.51
C PRO A 193 -19.86 -19.82 5.04
N THR A 194 -20.77 -18.86 4.77
CA THR A 194 -20.99 -18.33 3.42
C THR A 194 -20.16 -17.08 3.13
N LEU A 195 -19.22 -16.75 4.03
CA LEU A 195 -18.32 -15.60 3.91
C LEU A 195 -16.90 -15.96 3.42
N TRP A 196 -16.68 -17.20 3.01
CA TRP A 196 -15.36 -17.67 2.56
C TRP A 196 -15.55 -18.98 1.81
N THR A 197 -14.67 -19.30 0.84
CA THR A 197 -14.69 -20.63 0.19
C THR A 197 -13.84 -21.65 0.94
N ARG A 198 -12.93 -21.19 1.80
CA ARG A 198 -12.07 -22.01 2.67
C ARG A 198 -11.82 -21.30 4.01
N SER A 199 -11.50 -22.04 5.07
CA SER A 199 -11.22 -21.49 6.39
C SER A 199 -9.75 -21.13 6.62
N THR A 200 -8.95 -21.01 5.55
CA THR A 200 -7.52 -20.74 5.64
C THR A 200 -7.29 -19.33 6.20
N PRO A 201 -6.60 -19.17 7.34
CA PRO A 201 -6.29 -17.86 7.88
C PRO A 201 -5.27 -17.12 6.99
N PRO A 202 -5.10 -15.80 7.16
CA PRO A 202 -4.08 -15.03 6.45
C PRO A 202 -2.66 -15.61 6.63
N ASP A 203 -1.85 -15.57 5.56
CA ASP A 203 -0.42 -15.86 5.61
C ASP A 203 0.35 -14.56 5.79
N VAL A 204 0.82 -14.29 7.01
CA VAL A 204 1.54 -13.04 7.35
C VAL A 204 3.05 -13.27 7.34
N ARG A 205 3.75 -12.58 6.44
CA ARG A 205 5.21 -12.57 6.31
C ARG A 205 5.75 -11.25 6.80
N LEU A 206 6.64 -11.30 7.79
CA LEU A 206 7.23 -10.10 8.35
C LEU A 206 8.59 -9.80 7.73
N THR A 207 8.81 -8.53 7.42
CA THR A 207 10.12 -7.97 7.11
C THR A 207 10.49 -7.00 8.23
N MET A 208 11.34 -7.43 9.16
CA MET A 208 11.90 -6.56 10.18
C MET A 208 13.06 -5.76 9.57
N GLY A 209 13.08 -4.44 9.75
CA GLY A 209 14.22 -3.66 9.27
C GLY A 209 14.14 -2.17 9.52
N GLY A 210 15.07 -1.45 8.89
CA GLY A 210 15.16 0.01 8.93
C GLY A 210 14.39 0.69 7.77
N PRO A 211 14.87 1.86 7.31
CA PRO A 211 14.14 2.69 6.32
C PRO A 211 13.72 2.01 5.00
N ASN A 212 14.38 0.91 4.62
CA ASN A 212 14.10 0.17 3.39
C ASN A 212 13.23 -1.08 3.58
N ALA A 213 12.80 -1.39 4.82
CA ALA A 213 12.00 -2.58 5.11
C ALA A 213 10.70 -2.60 4.29
N GLY A 214 10.03 -1.45 4.17
CA GLY A 214 8.81 -1.32 3.37
C GLY A 214 9.02 -1.65 1.88
N PHE A 215 10.15 -1.22 1.28
CA PHE A 215 10.46 -1.56 -0.11
C PHE A 215 10.81 -3.03 -0.28
N THR A 216 11.44 -3.64 0.72
CA THR A 216 11.77 -5.07 0.72
C THR A 216 10.49 -5.91 0.79
N SER A 217 9.58 -5.57 1.70
CA SER A 217 8.25 -6.18 1.80
C SER A 217 7.42 -6.00 0.52
N LEU A 218 7.45 -4.82 -0.09
CA LEU A 218 6.82 -4.58 -1.39
C LEU A 218 7.43 -5.44 -2.51
N SER A 219 8.76 -5.61 -2.52
CA SER A 219 9.42 -6.50 -3.48
C SER A 219 8.98 -7.94 -3.31
N ALA A 220 8.92 -8.45 -2.06
CA ALA A 220 8.46 -9.80 -1.76
C ALA A 220 7.00 -10.01 -2.23
N ALA A 221 6.14 -9.00 -2.03
CA ALA A 221 4.77 -9.03 -2.52
C ALA A 221 4.70 -9.12 -4.05
N LEU A 222 5.55 -8.37 -4.75
CA LEU A 222 5.64 -8.44 -6.21
C LEU A 222 6.20 -9.79 -6.69
N ASP A 223 7.14 -10.40 -5.98
CA ASP A 223 7.66 -11.73 -6.31
C ASP A 223 6.61 -12.83 -6.08
N TYR A 224 5.80 -12.71 -5.01
CA TYR A 224 4.65 -13.60 -4.77
C TYR A 224 3.69 -13.60 -5.98
N LEU A 225 3.32 -12.42 -6.47
CA LEU A 225 2.40 -12.28 -7.60
C LEU A 225 2.94 -12.77 -8.94
N GLN A 226 4.27 -12.91 -9.10
CA GLN A 226 4.84 -13.55 -10.30
C GLN A 226 4.46 -15.04 -10.39
N THR A 227 4.35 -15.70 -9.24
CA THR A 227 3.95 -17.12 -9.17
C THR A 227 2.45 -17.30 -8.89
N HIS A 228 1.77 -16.25 -8.45
CA HIS A 228 0.33 -16.21 -8.16
C HIS A 228 -0.39 -15.11 -8.97
N PRO A 229 -0.35 -15.16 -10.32
CA PRO A 229 -0.78 -14.03 -11.17
C PRO A 229 -2.30 -13.76 -11.12
N LYS A 230 -3.09 -14.70 -10.60
CA LYS A 230 -4.55 -14.62 -10.44
C LYS A 230 -4.98 -14.36 -9.01
N GLU A 231 -4.06 -13.92 -8.16
CA GLU A 231 -4.33 -13.64 -6.75
C GLU A 231 -4.01 -12.18 -6.40
N THR A 232 -4.23 -11.84 -5.14
CA THR A 232 -3.83 -10.56 -4.56
C THR A 232 -2.93 -10.76 -3.36
N VAL A 233 -2.04 -9.79 -3.16
CA VAL A 233 -1.17 -9.70 -1.98
C VAL A 233 -1.36 -8.34 -1.33
N TRP A 234 -1.26 -8.31 -0.01
CA TRP A 234 -1.30 -7.08 0.78
C TRP A 234 0.11 -6.72 1.18
N ALA A 235 0.60 -5.57 0.76
CA ALA A 235 1.88 -5.03 1.20
C ALA A 235 1.62 -3.94 2.25
N MET A 236 2.18 -4.14 3.44
CA MET A 236 1.97 -3.27 4.59
C MET A 236 3.29 -2.73 5.12
N ASN A 237 3.26 -1.53 5.68
CA ASN A 237 4.39 -0.95 6.39
C ASN A 237 3.88 -0.12 7.56
N TRP A 238 4.47 -0.31 8.74
CA TRP A 238 4.18 0.49 9.92
C TRP A 238 5.46 1.04 10.53
N ASP A 239 5.44 2.32 10.89
CA ASP A 239 6.48 2.93 11.71
C ASP A 239 5.91 4.05 12.58
N ALA A 240 6.39 4.14 13.81
CA ALA A 240 5.97 5.15 14.78
C ALA A 240 7.16 5.58 15.64
N PRO A 241 8.15 6.31 15.08
CA PRO A 241 9.44 6.54 15.75
C PRO A 241 9.37 7.47 16.96
N SER A 242 8.40 8.39 17.02
CA SER A 242 8.23 9.36 18.11
C SER A 242 7.28 8.93 19.22
N ARG A 243 6.76 7.70 19.14
CA ARG A 243 6.00 7.10 20.23
C ARG A 243 6.74 7.15 21.57
N PRO A 244 6.04 7.08 22.70
CA PRO A 244 4.57 7.11 22.86
C PRO A 244 4.01 8.55 22.87
N LEU A 245 4.72 9.53 22.30
CA LEU A 245 4.20 10.89 22.21
C LEU A 245 2.99 10.92 21.28
N ASP A 246 1.92 11.57 21.73
CA ASP A 246 0.73 11.79 20.92
C ASP A 246 0.94 12.90 19.88
N ARG A 247 0.11 12.90 18.84
CA ARG A 247 0.01 13.97 17.82
C ARG A 247 1.32 14.23 17.05
N GLN A 248 2.09 13.19 16.77
CA GLN A 248 3.31 13.30 15.96
C GLN A 248 2.98 13.06 14.49
N ILE A 249 3.62 13.80 13.58
CA ILE A 249 3.33 13.68 12.14
C ILE A 249 4.12 12.57 11.44
N ASN A 250 5.12 12.02 12.12
CA ASN A 250 6.09 11.06 11.57
C ASN A 250 5.71 9.60 11.83
N GLU A 251 4.47 9.33 12.27
CA GLU A 251 3.93 7.98 12.42
C GLU A 251 3.13 7.58 11.17
N ASN A 252 3.20 6.33 10.73
CA ASN A 252 2.45 5.85 9.58
C ASN A 252 2.08 4.36 9.69
N LEU A 253 0.94 4.02 9.09
CA LEU A 253 0.62 2.67 8.63
C LEU A 253 0.09 2.77 7.20
N VAL A 254 0.65 1.99 6.28
CA VAL A 254 0.19 1.91 4.90
C VAL A 254 -0.21 0.47 4.61
N LEU A 255 -1.32 0.29 3.90
CA LEU A 255 -1.78 -0.95 3.30
C LEU A 255 -1.99 -0.71 1.80
N LEU A 256 -1.28 -1.49 0.98
CA LEU A 256 -1.49 -1.60 -0.46
C LEU A 256 -2.05 -2.98 -0.78
N VAL A 257 -3.19 -3.02 -1.47
CA VAL A 257 -3.70 -4.26 -2.07
C VAL A 257 -3.25 -4.28 -3.53
N LEU A 258 -2.43 -5.27 -3.87
CA LEU A 258 -1.88 -5.47 -5.20
C LEU A 258 -2.53 -6.70 -5.82
N ALA A 259 -3.00 -6.55 -7.06
CA ALA A 259 -3.53 -7.64 -7.86
C ALA A 259 -2.52 -8.09 -8.91
N GLY A 260 -2.40 -9.41 -9.08
CA GLY A 260 -1.57 -9.99 -10.12
C GLY A 260 -2.03 -9.63 -11.54
N PRO A 261 -1.16 -9.81 -12.55
CA PRO A 261 -1.43 -9.40 -13.93
C PRO A 261 -2.65 -10.08 -14.56
N ASP A 262 -2.97 -11.31 -14.13
CA ASP A 262 -4.09 -12.10 -14.64
C ASP A 262 -5.33 -12.03 -13.72
N TYR A 263 -5.25 -11.27 -12.64
CA TYR A 263 -6.35 -11.07 -11.72
C TYR A 263 -7.45 -10.26 -12.41
N LYS A 264 -8.66 -10.86 -12.47
CA LYS A 264 -9.82 -10.18 -13.05
C LYS A 264 -10.34 -9.13 -12.07
N THR A 265 -9.90 -7.90 -12.28
CA THR A 265 -10.43 -6.73 -11.58
C THR A 265 -11.82 -6.32 -12.10
N GLU A 266 -12.29 -6.91 -13.22
CA GLU A 266 -13.51 -6.52 -13.94
C GLU A 266 -13.48 -5.05 -14.41
N ARG A 267 -12.27 -4.48 -14.55
CA ARG A 267 -12.04 -3.17 -15.17
C ARG A 267 -12.14 -3.28 -16.69
N THR A 268 -12.90 -2.39 -17.30
CA THR A 268 -12.73 -2.06 -18.72
C THR A 268 -11.43 -1.24 -18.88
N PRO A 269 -10.57 -1.51 -19.89
CA PRO A 269 -9.35 -0.74 -20.15
C PRO A 269 -9.59 0.76 -20.35
#